data_AF-A0A1N7HKL0-F1
#
_entry.id   AF-A0A1N7HKL0-F1
#
_cell.length_a   1.000
_cell.length_b   1.000
_cell.length_c   1.000
_cell.angle_alpha   90.00
_cell.angle_beta   90.00
_cell.angle_gamma   90.00
#
_symmetry.space_group_name_H-M   'P 1'
#
loop_
_entity.id
_entity.type
_entity.pdbx_description
1 polymer ?
#
loop_
_entity_poly.entity_id
_entity_poly.type
_entity_poly.pdbx_seq_one_letter_code
_entity_poly.pdbx_strand_id
1 'polypeptide(L)'
;MKPSVLPFAALALTSAPALAQEASGTITGTLDLAERSWSVSGADAAQPSSWSEAGDTLSVTISATPSAGSTASASQTLILEFDADASGTAPAAQDLSVTLKEQGAPAPLTAAPANTDITLTALSVEGTDMVVTGSFVAVLTDGNETELVPADADGAVTMDGNFQATIQRRNGDAS
;
A
#
# COMPACT_ATOMS: atom_id res chain seq x y z
N MET A 1 -61.43 -13.97 -34.43
CA MET A 1 -59.97 -13.79 -34.36
C MET A 1 -59.57 -13.89 -32.90
N LYS A 2 -58.69 -14.84 -32.54
CA LYS A 2 -58.30 -15.19 -31.16
C LYS A 2 -57.03 -14.42 -30.80
N PRO A 3 -56.95 -13.67 -29.68
CA PRO A 3 -55.70 -13.04 -29.28
C PRO A 3 -54.78 -14.09 -28.66
N SER A 4 -53.58 -14.21 -29.22
CA SER A 4 -52.51 -15.07 -28.72
C SER A 4 -51.70 -14.29 -27.69
N VAL A 5 -51.62 -14.79 -26.46
CA VAL A 5 -50.85 -14.21 -25.36
C VAL A 5 -49.47 -14.86 -25.33
N LEU A 6 -48.42 -14.07 -25.59
CA LEU A 6 -47.02 -14.47 -25.43
C LEU A 6 -46.57 -14.22 -23.99
N PRO A 7 -45.95 -15.20 -23.30
CA PRO A 7 -45.40 -14.99 -21.96
C PRO A 7 -44.03 -14.30 -22.03
N PHE A 8 -43.87 -13.24 -21.24
CA PHE A 8 -42.60 -12.59 -20.93
C PHE A 8 -41.77 -13.50 -20.02
N ALA A 9 -40.63 -13.99 -20.50
CA ALA A 9 -39.61 -14.63 -19.65
C ALA A 9 -38.72 -13.53 -19.05
N ALA A 10 -38.88 -13.28 -17.75
CA ALA A 10 -38.01 -12.37 -16.99
C ALA A 10 -36.66 -13.07 -16.70
N LEU A 11 -35.59 -12.60 -17.34
CA LEU A 11 -34.22 -12.93 -17.00
C LEU A 11 -33.86 -12.20 -15.70
N ALA A 12 -33.88 -12.93 -14.58
CA ALA A 12 -33.34 -12.46 -13.32
C ALA A 12 -31.80 -12.47 -13.39
N LEU A 13 -31.22 -11.30 -13.66
CA LEU A 13 -29.79 -11.05 -13.46
C LEU A 13 -29.52 -11.06 -11.94
N THR A 14 -29.05 -12.18 -11.41
CA THR A 14 -28.52 -12.23 -10.05
C THR A 14 -27.18 -11.49 -10.05
N SER A 15 -27.20 -10.21 -9.68
CA SER A 15 -26.00 -9.45 -9.35
C SER A 15 -25.32 -10.12 -8.16
N ALA A 16 -24.31 -10.95 -8.43
CA ALA A 16 -23.45 -11.48 -7.38
C ALA A 16 -22.80 -10.28 -6.67
N PRO A 17 -22.73 -10.28 -5.33
CA PRO A 17 -22.00 -9.26 -4.61
C PRO A 17 -20.55 -9.34 -5.07
N ALA A 18 -20.07 -8.29 -5.72
CA ALA A 18 -18.64 -8.07 -5.82
C ALA A 18 -18.14 -8.03 -4.38
N LEU A 19 -17.35 -9.03 -4.00
CA LEU A 19 -16.56 -8.95 -2.77
C LEU A 19 -15.63 -7.76 -2.98
N ALA A 20 -16.06 -6.59 -2.50
CA ALA A 20 -15.20 -5.45 -2.37
C ALA A 20 -14.06 -5.92 -1.48
N GLN A 21 -12.87 -6.10 -2.06
CA GLN A 21 -11.66 -6.28 -1.27
C GLN A 21 -11.66 -5.10 -0.29
N GLU A 22 -11.80 -5.39 1.00
CA GLU A 22 -11.89 -4.34 2.01
C GLU A 22 -10.53 -3.65 2.06
N ALA A 23 -10.43 -2.54 1.33
CA ALA A 23 -9.27 -1.68 1.41
C ALA A 23 -9.16 -1.22 2.86
N SER A 24 -8.03 -1.53 3.49
CA SER A 24 -7.81 -1.17 4.89
C SER A 24 -7.22 0.24 5.03
N GLY A 25 -7.16 1.00 3.92
CA GLY A 25 -6.56 2.33 3.85
C GLY A 25 -6.31 2.79 2.42
N THR A 26 -5.66 3.95 2.30
CA THR A 26 -5.27 4.55 1.03
C THR A 26 -3.86 5.13 1.08
N ILE A 27 -3.23 5.18 -0.08
CA ILE A 27 -1.99 5.91 -0.34
C ILE A 27 -2.24 6.80 -1.54
N THR A 28 -1.97 8.09 -1.43
CA THR A 28 -2.08 9.06 -2.53
C THR A 28 -0.78 9.81 -2.67
N GLY A 29 -0.40 10.12 -3.91
CA GLY A 29 0.88 10.79 -4.13
C GLY A 29 1.16 11.08 -5.59
N THR A 30 2.41 11.42 -5.86
CA THR A 30 2.95 11.57 -7.20
C THR A 30 4.09 10.59 -7.44
N LEU A 31 4.22 10.12 -8.67
CA LEU A 31 5.33 9.33 -9.17
C LEU A 31 5.82 10.01 -10.44
N ASP A 32 7.02 10.58 -10.42
CA ASP A 32 7.53 11.50 -11.46
C ASP A 32 6.50 12.58 -11.85
N LEU A 33 5.97 13.25 -10.83
CA LEU A 33 4.96 14.32 -10.97
C LEU A 33 3.58 13.85 -11.47
N ALA A 34 3.41 12.58 -11.83
CA ALA A 34 2.11 12.03 -12.20
C ALA A 34 1.34 11.61 -10.94
N GLU A 35 0.12 12.12 -10.77
CA GLU A 35 -0.74 11.75 -9.64
C GLU A 35 -1.13 10.26 -9.69
N ARG A 36 -1.09 9.64 -8.52
CA ARG A 36 -1.40 8.22 -8.31
C ARG A 36 -2.18 8.02 -7.02
N SER A 37 -2.98 6.95 -7.01
CA SER A 37 -3.70 6.47 -5.84
C SER A 37 -3.60 4.95 -5.76
N TRP A 38 -3.35 4.45 -4.55
CA TRP A 38 -3.34 3.04 -4.21
C TRP A 38 -4.28 2.77 -3.02
N SER A 39 -4.91 1.61 -3.05
CA SER A 39 -5.71 1.05 -1.97
C SER A 39 -4.86 0.09 -1.16
N VAL A 40 -4.80 0.29 0.15
CA VAL A 40 -4.03 -0.57 1.06
C VAL A 40 -4.71 -1.94 1.16
N SER A 41 -3.90 -2.97 1.04
CA SER A 41 -4.32 -4.36 1.07
C SER A 41 -4.69 -4.79 2.48
N GLY A 42 -5.94 -5.23 2.67
CA GLY A 42 -6.42 -5.81 3.92
C GLY A 42 -5.85 -7.19 4.21
N ALA A 43 -6.24 -7.77 5.35
CA ALA A 43 -5.67 -9.00 5.90
C ALA A 43 -5.88 -10.25 5.02
N ASP A 44 -6.98 -10.29 4.23
CA ASP A 44 -7.31 -11.41 3.35
C ASP A 44 -6.68 -11.29 1.94
N ALA A 45 -5.90 -10.25 1.68
CA ALA A 45 -5.23 -10.07 0.40
C ALA A 45 -4.10 -11.09 0.20
N ALA A 46 -3.75 -11.38 -1.05
CA ALA A 46 -2.61 -12.25 -1.38
C ALA A 46 -1.28 -11.71 -0.82
N GLN A 47 -1.17 -10.39 -0.69
CA GLN A 47 -0.06 -9.71 -0.04
C GLN A 47 -0.65 -8.69 0.96
N PRO A 48 -0.95 -9.12 2.19
CA PRO A 48 -1.63 -8.27 3.16
C PRO A 48 -0.68 -7.24 3.78
N SER A 49 -1.23 -6.10 4.16
CA SER A 49 -0.53 -5.17 5.06
C SER A 49 -0.55 -5.73 6.48
N SER A 50 0.57 -5.60 7.20
CA SER A 50 0.70 -6.18 8.53
C SER A 50 1.68 -5.41 9.40
N TRP A 51 1.58 -5.58 10.71
CA TRP A 51 2.57 -5.11 11.66
C TRP A 51 2.99 -6.20 12.65
N SER A 52 4.18 -6.08 13.23
CA SER A 52 4.64 -6.93 14.33
C SER A 52 5.39 -6.09 15.35
N GLU A 53 5.59 -6.65 16.54
CA GLU A 53 6.21 -5.96 17.67
C GLU A 53 7.36 -6.81 18.20
N ALA A 54 8.50 -6.18 18.41
CA ALA A 54 9.69 -6.78 18.99
C ALA A 54 10.31 -5.81 19.99
N GLY A 55 10.03 -6.00 21.28
CA GLY A 55 10.41 -5.04 22.30
C GLY A 55 9.63 -3.73 22.11
N ASP A 56 10.34 -2.61 22.06
CA ASP A 56 9.74 -1.27 21.87
C ASP A 56 9.60 -0.88 20.38
N THR A 57 10.00 -1.76 19.46
CA THR A 57 9.96 -1.53 18.01
C THR A 57 8.75 -2.19 17.37
N LEU A 58 8.04 -1.43 16.53
CA LEU A 58 6.93 -1.88 15.72
C LEU A 58 7.36 -1.96 14.26
N SER A 59 7.54 -3.17 13.73
CA SER A 59 7.84 -3.36 12.31
C SER A 59 6.55 -3.36 11.49
N VAL A 60 6.47 -2.44 10.53
CA VAL A 60 5.26 -2.17 9.75
C VAL A 60 5.52 -2.46 8.27
N THR A 61 4.61 -3.22 7.65
CA THR A 61 4.59 -3.46 6.20
C THR A 61 3.23 -3.03 5.65
N ILE A 62 3.21 -2.00 4.80
CA ILE A 62 2.01 -1.55 4.08
C ILE A 62 2.13 -1.99 2.62
N SER A 63 1.26 -2.88 2.17
CA SER A 63 1.17 -3.31 0.77
C SER A 63 -0.08 -2.70 0.14
N ALA A 64 0.05 -2.08 -1.03
CA ALA A 64 -1.05 -1.39 -1.69
C ALA A 64 -1.08 -1.66 -3.19
N THR A 65 -2.28 -1.76 -3.75
CA THR A 65 -2.52 -1.94 -5.18
C THR A 65 -3.21 -0.70 -5.74
N PRO A 66 -3.02 -0.34 -7.02
CA PRO A 66 -3.70 0.78 -7.65
C PRO A 66 -5.19 0.84 -7.35
N SER A 67 -5.67 2.01 -6.94
CA SER A 67 -7.10 2.22 -6.73
C SER A 67 -7.86 2.14 -8.06
N ALA A 68 -9.13 1.73 -8.01
CA ALA A 68 -10.00 1.78 -9.18
C ALA A 68 -10.06 3.19 -9.76
N GLY A 69 -9.83 3.34 -11.07
CA GLY A 69 -9.76 4.64 -11.74
C GLY A 69 -8.42 5.36 -11.66
N SER A 70 -7.41 4.78 -11.00
CA SER A 70 -6.04 5.24 -11.07
C SER A 70 -5.48 5.08 -12.49
N THR A 71 -4.57 5.97 -12.88
CA THR A 71 -3.79 5.86 -14.13
C THR A 71 -2.65 4.86 -14.02
N ALA A 72 -2.43 4.29 -12.82
CA ALA A 72 -1.41 3.27 -12.59
C ALA A 72 -1.77 1.95 -13.25
N SER A 73 -0.75 1.21 -13.69
CA SER A 73 -0.91 -0.14 -14.21
C SER A 73 -1.53 -1.02 -13.13
N ALA A 74 -2.65 -1.70 -13.41
CA ALA A 74 -3.35 -2.54 -12.44
C ALA A 74 -2.51 -3.67 -11.84
N SER A 75 -1.36 -3.99 -12.47
CA SER A 75 -0.41 -4.98 -12.00
C SER A 75 0.71 -4.42 -11.13
N GLN A 76 0.65 -3.14 -10.79
CA GLN A 76 1.59 -2.48 -9.89
C GLN A 76 1.26 -2.80 -8.43
N THR A 77 2.28 -2.93 -7.59
CA THR A 77 2.16 -3.06 -6.13
C THR A 77 3.17 -2.16 -5.46
N LEU A 78 2.70 -1.31 -4.57
CA LEU A 78 3.50 -0.44 -3.74
C LEU A 78 3.67 -1.08 -2.36
N ILE A 79 4.89 -1.10 -1.85
CA ILE A 79 5.23 -1.67 -0.55
C ILE A 79 6.05 -0.64 0.23
N LEU A 80 5.61 -0.33 1.45
CA LEU A 80 6.32 0.50 2.40
C LEU A 80 6.69 -0.37 3.60
N GLU A 81 7.95 -0.38 3.99
CA GLU A 81 8.44 -1.16 5.13
C GLU A 81 9.26 -0.25 6.03
N PHE A 82 8.86 -0.09 7.29
CA PHE A 82 9.57 0.74 8.26
C PHE A 82 9.42 0.19 9.67
N ASP A 83 10.36 0.55 10.52
CA ASP A 83 10.27 0.32 11.96
C ASP A 83 9.81 1.61 12.63
N ALA A 84 8.82 1.51 13.51
CA ALA A 84 8.31 2.63 14.29
C ALA A 84 8.66 2.47 15.77
N ASP A 85 9.06 3.57 16.39
CA ASP A 85 9.22 3.69 17.84
C ASP A 85 7.96 4.34 18.43
N ALA A 86 7.22 3.58 19.23
CA ALA A 86 6.02 4.03 19.94
C ALA A 86 6.28 4.45 21.39
N SER A 87 7.54 4.38 21.87
CA SER A 87 7.91 4.70 23.25
C SER A 87 7.98 6.20 23.54
N GLY A 88 8.00 7.04 22.50
CA GLY A 88 8.10 8.50 22.58
C GLY A 88 6.76 9.24 22.66
N THR A 89 6.81 10.54 22.96
CA THR A 89 5.65 11.45 22.88
C THR A 89 5.19 11.74 21.46
N ALA A 90 6.00 11.40 20.46
CA ALA A 90 5.68 11.50 19.03
C ALA A 90 6.19 10.24 18.33
N PRO A 91 5.41 9.66 17.39
CA PRO A 91 5.85 8.48 16.65
C PRO A 91 7.02 8.84 15.73
N ALA A 92 8.09 8.06 15.79
CA ALA A 92 9.21 8.16 14.87
C ALA A 92 9.26 6.89 14.01
N ALA A 93 9.57 7.05 12.73
CA ALA A 93 9.86 5.94 11.83
C ALA A 93 11.35 5.94 11.48
N GLN A 94 11.90 4.75 11.32
CA GLN A 94 13.27 4.49 10.91
C GLN A 94 13.31 3.32 9.94
N ASP A 95 14.47 3.14 9.30
CA ASP A 95 14.75 2.02 8.41
C ASP A 95 13.71 1.86 7.28
N LEU A 96 13.12 2.97 6.82
CA LEU A 96 12.11 2.94 5.78
C LEU A 96 12.70 2.51 4.43
N SER A 97 12.03 1.58 3.78
CA SER A 97 12.20 1.30 2.37
C SER A 97 10.87 1.38 1.63
N VAL A 98 10.95 1.80 0.36
CA VAL A 98 9.80 1.84 -0.54
C VAL A 98 10.12 1.00 -1.75
N THR A 99 9.24 0.05 -2.07
CA THR A 99 9.36 -0.80 -3.25
C THR A 99 8.14 -0.65 -4.14
N LEU A 100 8.38 -0.40 -5.43
CA LEU A 100 7.37 -0.39 -6.47
C LEU A 100 7.60 -1.59 -7.40
N LYS A 101 6.71 -2.58 -7.29
CA LYS A 101 6.72 -3.77 -8.15
C LYS A 101 5.75 -3.57 -9.29
N GLU A 102 6.16 -3.89 -10.51
CA GLU A 102 5.28 -3.93 -11.68
C GLU A 102 5.39 -5.30 -12.36
N GLN A 103 4.25 -5.96 -12.59
CA GLN A 103 4.27 -7.24 -13.27
C GLN A 103 4.76 -7.08 -14.72
N GLY A 104 5.80 -7.82 -15.07
CA GLY A 104 6.42 -7.78 -16.40
C GLY A 104 7.60 -6.81 -16.51
N ALA A 105 7.86 -5.98 -15.49
CA ALA A 105 9.11 -5.24 -15.40
C ALA A 105 10.28 -6.20 -15.07
N PRO A 106 11.50 -5.91 -15.57
CA PRO A 106 12.67 -6.77 -15.36
C PRO A 106 13.12 -6.81 -13.89
N ALA A 107 12.91 -5.71 -13.16
CA ALA A 107 13.24 -5.56 -11.76
C ALA A 107 12.24 -4.60 -11.09
N PRO A 108 12.01 -4.72 -9.77
CA PRO A 108 11.29 -3.69 -9.02
C PRO A 108 12.14 -2.42 -8.90
N LEU A 109 11.46 -1.28 -8.75
CA LEU A 109 12.11 -0.05 -8.33
C LEU A 109 12.08 0.04 -6.81
N THR A 110 13.21 0.38 -6.19
CA THR A 110 13.33 0.41 -4.74
C THR A 110 14.07 1.66 -4.27
N ALA A 111 13.66 2.19 -3.13
CA ALA A 111 14.38 3.19 -2.37
C ALA A 111 14.81 2.58 -1.03
N ALA A 112 16.11 2.58 -0.77
CA ALA A 112 16.68 2.21 0.53
C ALA A 112 16.46 3.35 1.56
N PRO A 113 16.77 3.12 2.85
CA PRO A 113 16.62 4.16 3.89
C PRO A 113 17.38 5.45 3.61
N ALA A 114 18.55 5.38 2.95
CA ALA A 114 19.30 6.58 2.57
C ALA A 114 18.57 7.46 1.53
N ASN A 115 17.64 6.87 0.77
CA ASN A 115 16.89 7.48 -0.33
C ASN A 115 15.44 7.75 0.02
N THR A 116 15.08 7.59 1.28
CA THR A 116 13.70 7.68 1.73
C THR A 116 13.59 8.52 2.99
N ASP A 117 12.60 9.41 3.02
CA ASP A 117 12.18 10.14 4.21
C ASP A 117 10.73 9.80 4.52
N ILE A 118 10.39 9.69 5.81
CA ILE A 118 9.04 9.44 6.29
C ILE A 118 8.77 10.23 7.54
N THR A 119 7.58 10.80 7.56
CA THR A 119 7.03 11.49 8.71
C THR A 119 5.74 10.81 9.12
N LEU A 120 5.74 10.20 10.31
CA LEU A 120 4.51 9.71 10.92
C LEU A 120 3.75 10.87 11.56
N THR A 121 2.49 11.02 11.20
CA THR A 121 1.58 12.01 11.79
C THR A 121 0.80 11.42 12.95
N ALA A 122 0.38 10.16 12.82
CA ALA A 122 -0.27 9.41 13.88
C ALA A 122 0.08 7.93 13.79
N LEU A 123 0.23 7.30 14.96
CA LEU A 123 0.36 5.87 15.11
C LEU A 123 -0.35 5.48 16.41
N SER A 124 -1.30 4.55 16.33
CA SER A 124 -2.06 4.05 17.47
C SER A 124 -2.25 2.55 17.32
N VAL A 125 -2.04 1.81 18.40
CA VAL A 125 -2.28 0.36 18.45
C VAL A 125 -3.50 0.12 19.33
N GLU A 126 -4.51 -0.53 18.76
CA GLU A 126 -5.77 -0.89 19.42
C GLU A 126 -6.01 -2.40 19.26
N GLY A 127 -5.60 -3.17 20.26
CA GLY A 127 -5.73 -4.63 20.25
C GLY A 127 -4.82 -5.26 19.19
N THR A 128 -5.42 -5.86 18.16
CA THR A 128 -4.70 -6.44 17.01
C THR A 128 -4.51 -5.45 15.87
N ASP A 129 -5.14 -4.30 15.93
CA ASP A 129 -5.16 -3.35 14.84
C ASP A 129 -4.20 -2.20 15.14
N MET A 130 -3.53 -1.72 14.10
CA MET A 130 -2.72 -0.51 14.14
C MET A 130 -3.29 0.48 13.14
N VAL A 131 -3.59 1.69 13.61
CA VAL A 131 -3.91 2.84 12.76
C VAL A 131 -2.64 3.65 12.59
N VAL A 132 -2.26 3.90 11.34
CA VAL A 132 -1.06 4.66 10.99
C VAL A 132 -1.37 5.68 9.90
N THR A 133 -0.87 6.89 10.07
CA THR A 133 -0.93 7.96 9.06
C THR A 133 0.41 8.67 8.95
N GLY A 134 0.77 9.07 7.74
CA GLY A 134 2.01 9.79 7.50
C GLY A 134 2.19 10.23 6.06
N SER A 135 3.38 10.75 5.79
CA SER A 135 3.87 11.11 4.48
C SER A 135 5.25 10.52 4.25
N PHE A 136 5.62 10.31 2.99
CA PHE A 136 6.94 9.85 2.61
C PHE A 136 7.41 10.49 1.31
N VAL A 137 8.72 10.59 1.16
CA VAL A 137 9.39 10.96 -0.08
C VAL A 137 10.45 9.90 -0.36
N ALA A 138 10.52 9.39 -1.58
CA ALA A 138 11.42 8.31 -1.96
C ALA A 138 12.04 8.58 -3.35
N VAL A 139 13.33 8.28 -3.50
CA VAL A 139 14.00 8.20 -4.81
C VAL A 139 14.20 6.72 -5.14
N LEU A 140 13.38 6.21 -6.06
CA LEU A 140 13.33 4.82 -6.47
C LEU A 140 14.33 4.57 -7.62
N THR A 141 15.10 3.49 -7.56
CA THR A 141 16.04 3.08 -8.60
C THR A 141 15.93 1.59 -8.91
N ASP A 142 16.44 1.17 -10.07
CA ASP A 142 16.66 -0.23 -10.36
C ASP A 142 17.89 -0.75 -9.60
N GLY A 143 17.71 -1.68 -8.65
CA GLY A 143 18.84 -2.39 -8.05
C GLY A 143 19.11 -2.20 -6.56
N ASN A 144 18.17 -1.64 -5.78
CA ASN A 144 18.31 -1.50 -4.32
C ASN A 144 19.60 -0.74 -3.92
N GLU A 145 19.86 0.38 -4.57
CA GLU A 145 21.00 1.24 -4.23
C GLU A 145 20.93 1.65 -2.76
N THR A 146 21.95 1.25 -1.99
CA THR A 146 22.03 1.51 -0.54
C THR A 146 22.64 2.88 -0.22
N GLU A 147 23.34 3.47 -1.19
CA GLU A 147 23.91 4.82 -1.09
C GLU A 147 22.88 5.87 -1.53
N LEU A 148 23.13 7.12 -1.16
CA LEU A 148 22.29 8.25 -1.54
C LEU A 148 22.33 8.45 -3.07
N VAL A 149 21.17 8.43 -3.69
CA VAL A 149 20.94 8.63 -5.12
C VAL A 149 20.35 10.03 -5.32
N PRO A 150 20.96 10.87 -6.17
CA PRO A 150 20.37 12.13 -6.57
C PRO A 150 19.03 11.93 -7.29
N ALA A 151 18.04 12.78 -7.01
CA ALA A 151 16.72 12.70 -7.65
C ALA A 151 16.75 12.91 -9.19
N ASP A 152 17.85 13.47 -9.73
CA ASP A 152 18.08 13.68 -11.16
C ASP A 152 19.01 12.62 -11.78
N ALA A 153 19.37 11.56 -11.05
CA ALA A 153 20.14 10.46 -11.58
C ALA A 153 19.38 9.74 -12.70
N ASP A 154 20.11 9.23 -13.70
CA ASP A 154 19.50 8.51 -14.81
C ASP A 154 18.81 7.23 -14.31
N GLY A 155 17.56 7.01 -14.74
CA GLY A 155 16.72 5.91 -14.26
C GLY A 155 16.10 6.08 -12.87
N ALA A 156 16.41 7.16 -12.15
CA ALA A 156 15.78 7.46 -10.86
C ALA A 156 14.36 8.01 -11.05
N VAL A 157 13.46 7.56 -10.18
CA VAL A 157 12.05 7.95 -10.17
C VAL A 157 11.72 8.53 -8.79
N THR A 158 11.17 9.74 -8.75
CA THR A 158 10.82 10.38 -7.47
C THR A 158 9.36 10.08 -7.12
N MET A 159 9.14 9.69 -5.87
CA MET A 159 7.81 9.46 -5.30
C MET A 159 7.60 10.33 -4.08
N ASP A 160 6.46 11.00 -4.01
CA ASP A 160 6.02 11.79 -2.86
C ASP A 160 4.58 11.43 -2.56
N GLY A 161 4.29 10.97 -1.34
CA GLY A 161 2.97 10.49 -1.00
C GLY A 161 2.58 10.64 0.45
N ASN A 162 1.27 10.52 0.68
CA ASN A 162 0.63 10.45 1.97
C ASN A 162 -0.09 9.11 2.08
N PHE A 163 -0.16 8.59 3.30
CA PHE A 163 -0.85 7.34 3.57
C PHE A 163 -1.69 7.41 4.83
N GLN A 164 -2.78 6.65 4.82
CA GLN A 164 -3.60 6.34 5.97
C GLN A 164 -4.00 4.87 5.88
N ALA A 165 -3.72 4.11 6.92
CA ALA A 165 -4.04 2.69 6.95
C ALA A 165 -4.42 2.23 8.35
N THR A 166 -5.35 1.28 8.37
CA THR A 166 -5.55 0.35 9.47
C THR A 166 -4.99 -0.99 9.04
N ILE A 167 -4.05 -1.54 9.80
CA ILE A 167 -3.35 -2.78 9.47
C ILE A 167 -3.42 -3.74 10.64
N GLN A 168 -3.57 -5.04 10.36
CA GLN A 168 -3.69 -6.06 11.39
C GLN A 168 -2.32 -6.58 11.81
N ARG A 169 -2.22 -7.00 13.06
CA ARG A 169 -1.00 -7.65 13.57
C ARG A 169 -0.79 -8.90 12.75
N ARG A 170 0.43 -9.12 12.30
CA ARG A 170 0.84 -10.40 11.74
C ARG A 170 0.52 -11.44 12.80
N ASN A 171 -0.45 -12.31 12.50
CA ASN A 171 -0.71 -13.47 13.32
C ASN A 171 0.60 -14.25 13.33
N GLY A 172 1.34 -14.15 14.44
CA GLY A 172 2.38 -15.12 14.71
C GLY A 172 1.63 -16.44 14.77
N ASP A 173 1.91 -17.34 13.83
CA ASP A 173 1.67 -18.75 14.09
C ASP A 173 2.39 -19.02 15.42
N ALA A 174 1.60 -19.10 16.49
CA ALA A 174 2.07 -19.55 17.78
C ALA A 174 2.65 -20.94 17.54
N SER A 175 3.97 -20.99 17.38
CA SER A 175 4.75 -22.21 17.20
C SER A 175 4.91 -22.91 18.54
#